data_AF-A0A934BAJ3-F1
#
_entry.id   AF-A0A934BAJ3-F1
#
_cell.length_a   1.000
_cell.length_b   1.000
_cell.length_c   1.000
_cell.angle_alpha   90.00
_cell.angle_beta   90.00
_cell.angle_gamma   90.00
#
_symmetry.space_group_name_H-M   'P 1'
#
loop_
_entity.id
_entity.type
_entity.pdbx_description
1 polymer ?
#
loop_
_entity_poly.entity_id
_entity_poly.type
_entity_poly.pdbx_seq_one_letter_code
_entity_poly.pdbx_strand_id
1 'polypeptide(L)' 'MNSLKDKIKEIEKEEIIRSLKECGWVMAKAARKLGITERMIGYKIKKYGIREEVTIWRDLNEILKFNKH' A
#
# COMPACT_ATOMS: atom_id res chain seq x y z
N MET A 1 -23.49 -9.24 8.73
CA MET A 1 -23.60 -7.81 8.37
C MET A 1 -22.22 -7.17 8.57
N ASN A 2 -21.65 -6.54 7.55
CA ASN A 2 -20.41 -5.77 7.70
C ASN A 2 -20.70 -4.53 8.55
N SER A 3 -19.93 -4.33 9.61
CA SER A 3 -20.11 -3.18 10.50
C SER A 3 -19.73 -1.88 9.77
N LEU A 4 -20.18 -0.73 10.29
CA LEU A 4 -19.73 0.58 9.79
C LEU A 4 -18.19 0.69 9.82
N LYS A 5 -17.57 0.08 10.84
CA LYS A 5 -16.12 0.04 11.00
C LYS A 5 -15.41 -0.69 9.86
N ASP A 6 -16.01 -1.76 9.34
CA ASP A 6 -15.46 -2.52 8.22
C ASP A 6 -15.55 -1.74 6.91
N LYS A 7 -16.69 -1.07 6.68
CA LYS A 7 -16.87 -0.21 5.49
C LYS A 7 -15.87 0.95 5.45
N ILE A 8 -15.67 1.62 6.59
CA ILE A 8 -14.69 2.70 6.69
C ILE A 8 -13.27 2.17 6.40
N LYS A 9 -12.94 0.98 6.89
CA LYS A 9 -11.64 0.33 6.65
C LYS A 9 -11.43 0.02 5.17
N GLU A 10 -12.46 -0.46 4.48
CA GLU A 10 -12.40 -0.75 3.03
C GLU A 10 -12.18 0.52 2.21
N ILE A 11 -13.01 1.55 2.43
CA ILE A 11 -12.88 2.84 1.74
C ILE A 11 -11.51 3.47 1.99
N GLU A 12 -11.05 3.47 3.25
CA GLU A 12 -9.73 4.00 3.59
C GLU A 12 -8.59 3.24 2.89
N LYS A 13 -8.68 1.90 2.85
CA LYS A 13 -7.70 1.06 2.15
C LYS A 13 -7.67 1.38 0.65
N GLU A 14 -8.83 1.51 0.02
CA GLU A 14 -8.97 1.81 -1.41
C GLU A 14 -8.38 3.17 -1.77
N GLU A 15 -8.66 4.22 -0.99
CA GLU A 15 -8.12 5.56 -1.24
C GLU A 15 -6.60 5.62 -1.05
N ILE A 16 -6.04 4.86 -0.10
CA ILE A 16 -4.59 4.72 0.02
C ILE A 16 -3.99 4.05 -1.21
N ILE A 17 -4.56 2.95 -1.67
CA ILE A 17 -4.08 2.23 -2.86
C ILE A 17 -4.17 3.13 -4.09
N ARG A 18 -5.28 3.85 -4.28
CA ARG A 18 -5.46 4.79 -5.41
C ARG A 18 -4.40 5.89 -5.37
N SER A 19 -4.20 6.53 -4.21
CA SER A 19 -3.21 7.60 -4.06
C SER A 19 -1.78 7.11 -4.27
N LEU A 20 -1.45 5.91 -3.80
CA LEU A 20 -0.15 5.28 -4.08
C LEU A 20 0.04 5.06 -5.58
N LYS A 21 -0.94 4.48 -6.29
CA LYS A 21 -0.85 4.26 -7.74
C LYS A 21 -0.66 5.57 -8.51
N GLU A 22 -1.46 6.59 -8.23
CA GLU A 22 -1.35 7.91 -8.88
C GLU A 22 -0.02 8.61 -8.60
N CYS A 23 0.60 8.31 -7.46
CA CYS A 23 1.89 8.88 -7.06
C CYS A 23 3.10 8.00 -7.41
N GLY A 24 2.92 6.91 -8.17
CA GLY A 24 3.99 5.97 -8.51
C GLY A 24 4.59 5.27 -7.29
N TRP A 25 3.75 4.89 -6.34
CA TRP A 25 4.09 4.23 -5.07
C TRP A 25 5.04 5.01 -4.15
N VAL A 26 5.22 6.31 -4.39
CA VAL A 26 5.97 7.19 -3.49
C VAL A 26 5.11 7.59 -2.29
N MET A 27 5.38 6.98 -1.12
CA MET A 27 4.59 7.18 0.11
C MET A 27 4.45 8.65 0.50
N ALA A 28 5.54 9.42 0.48
CA ALA A 28 5.53 10.84 0.81
C ALA A 28 4.59 11.66 -0.10
N LYS A 29 4.52 11.34 -1.40
CA LYS A 29 3.62 12.01 -2.35
C LYS A 29 2.16 11.63 -2.09
N ALA A 30 1.89 10.34 -1.90
CA ALA A 30 0.55 9.85 -1.59
C ALA A 30 0.02 10.41 -0.25
N ALA A 31 0.86 10.49 0.78
CA ALA A 31 0.51 11.08 2.08
C ALA A 31 0.10 12.55 1.93
N ARG A 32 0.90 13.34 1.21
CA ARG A 32 0.59 14.74 0.91
C ARG A 32 -0.73 14.87 0.15
N LYS A 33 -0.97 14.02 -0.85
CA LYS A 33 -2.24 14.01 -1.62
C LYS A 33 -3.45 13.72 -0.72
N LEU A 34 -3.30 12.80 0.24
CA LEU A 34 -4.33 12.42 1.19
C LEU A 34 -4.49 13.40 2.38
N GLY A 35 -3.65 14.44 2.47
CA GLY A 35 -3.67 15.38 3.59
C GLY A 35 -3.23 14.77 4.93
N ILE A 36 -2.41 13.71 4.92
CA ILE A 36 -1.89 13.04 6.11
C ILE A 36 -0.36 13.04 6.15
N THR A 37 0.21 12.69 7.30
CA THR A 37 1.65 12.53 7.44
C THR A 37 2.14 11.23 6.80
N GLU A 38 3.40 11.22 6.36
CA GLU A 38 4.04 10.02 5.81
C GLU A 38 4.08 8.87 6.83
N ARG A 39 4.26 9.18 8.12
CA ARG A 39 4.16 8.18 9.19
C ARG A 39 2.77 7.54 9.26
N MET A 40 1.70 8.34 9.12
CA MET A 40 0.32 7.85 9.17
C MET A 40 0.02 6.90 8.00
N ILE A 41 0.40 7.25 6.77
CA ILE A 41 0.20 6.35 5.62
C ILE A 41 1.02 5.07 5.79
N GLY A 42 2.26 5.16 6.29
CA GLY A 42 3.11 3.99 6.56
C GLY A 42 2.46 3.01 7.54
N TYR A 43 1.88 3.51 8.63
CA TYR A 43 1.12 2.67 9.57
C TYR A 43 -0.09 2.00 8.91
N LYS A 44 -0.85 2.73 8.09
CA LYS A 44 -2.03 2.17 7.41
C LYS A 44 -1.66 1.14 6.35
N ILE A 45 -0.58 1.37 5.58
CA ILE A 45 -0.02 0.40 4.63
C ILE A 45 0.32 -0.91 5.34
N LYS A 46 1.06 -0.83 6.47
CA LYS A 46 1.39 -2.01 7.27
C LYS A 46 0.15 -2.70 7.82
N LYS A 47 -0.78 -1.92 8.38
CA LYS A 47 -2.04 -2.43 8.97
C LYS A 47 -2.94 -3.14 7.95
N TYR A 48 -2.98 -2.65 6.71
CA TYR A 48 -3.85 -3.18 5.66
C TYR A 48 -3.16 -4.15 4.70
N GLY A 49 -1.86 -4.42 4.91
CA GLY A 49 -1.08 -5.32 4.05
C GLY A 49 -0.99 -4.83 2.61
N ILE A 50 -0.94 -3.52 2.40
CA ILE A 50 -0.88 -2.94 1.06
C ILE A 50 0.53 -3.15 0.50
N ARG A 51 0.63 -3.74 -0.69
CA ARG A 51 1.90 -3.99 -1.38
C ARG A 51 1.75 -3.71 -2.86
N GLU A 52 2.82 -3.21 -3.47
CA GLU A 52 2.91 -3.10 -4.92
C GLU A 52 3.19 -4.49 -5.51
N GLU A 53 2.50 -4.84 -6.60
CA GLU A 53 2.68 -6.11 -7.30
C GLU A 53 4.14 -6.34 -7.73
N VAL A 54 4.82 -5.30 -8.23
CA VAL A 54 6.23 -5.34 -8.59
C VAL A 54 7.11 -5.68 -7.38
N THR A 55 6.79 -5.15 -6.20
CA THR A 55 7.50 -5.48 -4.97
C THR A 55 7.30 -6.95 -4.58
N ILE A 56 6.10 -7.51 -4.77
CA ILE A 56 5.83 -8.93 -4.51
C ILE A 56 6.73 -9.81 -5.39
N TRP A 57 6.82 -9.52 -6.70
CA TRP A 57 7.67 -10.27 -7.61
C TRP A 57 9.16 -10.15 -7.26
N ARG A 58 9.62 -8.95 -6.85
CA ARG A 58 11.01 -8.75 -6.38
C ARG A 58 11.30 -9.61 -5.16
N ASP A 59 10.44 -9.53 -4.14
CA ASP A 59 10.62 -10.28 -2.89
C ASP A 59 10.60 -11.81 -3.14
N LEU A 60 9.72 -12.29 -4.03
CA LEU A 60 9.68 -13.70 -4.41
C LEU A 60 10.95 -14.14 -5.15
N ASN A 61 11.48 -13.31 -6.05
CA ASN A 61 12.72 -13.63 -6.77
C ASN A 61 13.94 -13.66 -5.82
N GLU A 62 13.97 -12.80 -4.80
CA GLU A 62 15.01 -12.83 -3.76
C GLU A 62 14.93 -14.12 -2.91
N ILE A 63 13.73 -14.52 -2.49
CA ILE A 63 13.53 -15.72 -1.68
C ILE A 63 13.84 -16.99 -2.47
N LEU A 64 13.37 -17.06 -3.73
CA LEU A 64 13.47 -18.25 -4.54
C LEU A 64 14.82 -18.37 -5.28
N LYS A 65 15.73 -17.38 -5.15
CA LYS A 65 17.02 -17.33 -5.85
C LYS A 65 16.93 -17.78 -7.30
N PHE A 66 15.88 -17.35 -8.03
CA PHE A 66 15.81 -17.57 -9.47
C PHE A 66 16.85 -16.67 -10.13
N ASN A 67 18.11 -17.13 -10.10
CA ASN A 67 19.20 -16.66 -10.93
C ASN A 67 18.80 -16.90 -12.37
N LYS A 68 18.42 -15.84 -13.07
CA LYS A 68 18.42 -15.87 -14.53
C LYS A 68 19.87 -15.67 -14.97
N HIS A 69 20.52 -16.78 -15.31
CA HIS A 69 21.59 -16.77 -16.30
C HIS A 69 21.08 -16.12 -17.58
#